data_AF-A0A840SCI7-F1
#
_entry.id   AF-A0A840SCI7-F1
#
_cell.length_a   1.000
_cell.length_b   1.000
_cell.length_c   1.000
_cell.angle_alpha   90.00
_cell.angle_beta   90.00
_cell.angle_gamma   90.00
#
_symmetry.space_group_name_H-M   'P 1'
#
loop_
_entity.id
_entity.type
_entity.pdbx_description
1 polymer ?
#
loop_
_entity_poly.entity_id
_entity_poly.type
_entity_poly.pdbx_seq_one_letter_code
_entity_poly.pdbx_strand_id
1 'polypeptide(L)'
;MNLGELMQRAQAWQAQGQLEAAAALYQAWLGFAGHAPLHRAVAGFNWGTVLGALRRPEQALQAYEQALALKPDFAQALLNQAHQYEHLGRSDEALATWARVYDGIEHLDSIGGEALDLQLHALNNSARLLEQLRRYDESETLMARSLMLKATQGDVIQHYVHIRQKQCEWPVYKPVGAVTENQLLTYTSLLAMLSASDDPALQLLTSQRFVFEKVSKYEGKPYHRQHGPAQREGRFRIGYLSGDLCMHAVGLLTAELYGLHDRQRFEVIAYEWSREDGTPLRERIKAGFDRRVALQGLDDEAAARRIAQDGVDVLVDLQGLTSGARPGILVHRPAPIQVGYLGLPATSALPGVDWILADRYVMQPDYLKYCSEKPIYLSTCYQVSDRQREMGAPPTRAQYQLPEGAFVFASFNNNHKVSEAMFGAWLRILQRVPNSVLWLLADNRWSEANLKAAAAAAGIEAQRLIFAPRVAPPDYLARFALADLVLDTFPYNAGTTASDCLWAGAPILTLSGRSYISRMCGSLLTAVGLPDLITENLADYERLAVQIGRNPARAASYKRYLREQGRSSALFDIPAIVRDIERQFAHLATQARAGLPLQAL
;
A
#
# COMPACT_ATOMS: atom_id res chain seq x y z
N MET A 1 -48.65 -13.83 -10.74
CA MET A 1 -47.71 -12.69 -10.71
C MET A 1 -46.92 -12.71 -12.01
N ASN A 2 -47.02 -11.67 -12.84
CA ASN A 2 -46.18 -11.53 -14.03
C ASN A 2 -44.74 -11.13 -13.63
N LEU A 3 -43.81 -11.09 -14.59
CA LEU A 3 -42.40 -10.77 -14.31
C LEU A 3 -42.22 -9.36 -13.74
N GLY A 4 -42.96 -8.37 -14.22
CA GLY A 4 -42.87 -6.99 -13.73
C GLY A 4 -43.30 -6.86 -12.26
N GLU A 5 -44.42 -7.48 -11.90
CA GLU A 5 -44.91 -7.53 -10.52
C GLU A 5 -43.93 -8.24 -9.58
N LEU A 6 -43.30 -9.33 -10.05
CA LEU A 6 -42.25 -10.04 -9.32
C LEU A 6 -41.06 -9.13 -9.00
N MET A 7 -40.53 -8.47 -10.04
CA MET A 7 -39.37 -7.61 -9.93
C MET A 7 -39.63 -6.42 -9.00
N GLN A 8 -40.78 -5.76 -9.15
CA GLN A 8 -41.16 -4.62 -8.31
C GLN A 8 -41.25 -5.03 -6.84
N ARG A 9 -41.90 -6.15 -6.53
CA ARG A 9 -42.03 -6.64 -5.16
C ARG A 9 -40.69 -7.06 -4.56
N ALA A 10 -39.88 -7.79 -5.32
CA ALA A 10 -38.55 -8.20 -4.88
C ALA A 10 -37.63 -6.98 -4.64
N GLN A 11 -37.70 -5.96 -5.50
CA GLN A 11 -36.92 -4.73 -5.35
C GLN A 11 -37.35 -3.94 -4.12
N ALA A 12 -38.65 -3.86 -3.83
CA ALA A 12 -39.17 -3.23 -2.61
C ALA A 12 -38.65 -3.92 -1.34
N TRP A 13 -38.62 -5.26 -1.34
CA TRP A 13 -38.06 -6.02 -0.22
C TRP A 13 -36.54 -5.87 -0.09
N GLN A 14 -35.81 -5.82 -1.20
CA GLN A 14 -34.38 -5.51 -1.17
C GLN A 14 -34.10 -4.13 -0.57
N ALA A 15 -34.88 -3.11 -0.94
CA ALA A 15 -34.77 -1.77 -0.37
C ALA A 15 -35.07 -1.72 1.14
N GLN A 16 -35.84 -2.69 1.66
CA GLN A 16 -36.12 -2.86 3.09
C GLN A 16 -35.13 -3.81 3.80
N GLY A 17 -34.08 -4.27 3.12
CA GLY A 17 -33.10 -5.23 3.66
C GLY A 17 -33.60 -6.67 3.78
N GLN A 18 -34.78 -6.99 3.22
CA GLN A 18 -35.41 -8.30 3.27
C GLN A 18 -34.92 -9.21 2.13
N LEU A 19 -33.59 -9.38 2.02
CA LEU A 19 -32.96 -10.11 0.92
C LEU A 19 -33.38 -11.59 0.86
N GLU A 20 -33.54 -12.26 2.00
CA GLU A 20 -34.02 -13.65 2.07
C GLU A 20 -35.42 -13.81 1.48
N ALA A 21 -36.33 -12.87 1.79
CA ALA A 21 -37.69 -12.89 1.27
C ALA A 21 -37.71 -12.66 -0.24
N ALA A 22 -36.88 -11.73 -0.74
CA ALA A 22 -36.71 -11.50 -2.17
C ALA A 22 -36.15 -12.75 -2.88
N ALA A 23 -35.15 -13.41 -2.31
CA ALA A 23 -34.57 -14.63 -2.88
C ALA A 23 -35.60 -15.77 -2.93
N ALA A 24 -36.34 -15.99 -1.85
CA ALA A 24 -37.39 -17.00 -1.78
C ALA A 24 -38.52 -16.73 -2.79
N LEU A 25 -38.87 -15.45 -3.01
CA LEU A 25 -39.89 -15.07 -3.99
C LEU A 25 -39.47 -15.43 -5.42
N TYR A 26 -38.24 -15.12 -5.80
CA TYR A 26 -37.72 -15.49 -7.12
C TYR A 26 -37.67 -17.02 -7.28
N GLN A 27 -37.18 -17.74 -6.29
CA GLN A 27 -37.12 -19.20 -6.31
C GLN A 27 -38.51 -19.82 -6.48
N ALA A 28 -39.49 -19.37 -5.69
CA ALA A 28 -40.86 -19.84 -5.79
C ALA A 28 -41.47 -19.54 -7.17
N TRP A 29 -41.25 -18.34 -7.70
CA TRP A 29 -41.75 -17.95 -9.02
C TRP A 29 -41.13 -18.79 -10.15
N LEU A 30 -39.83 -19.06 -10.09
CA LEU A 30 -39.12 -19.91 -11.06
C LEU A 30 -39.59 -21.38 -11.02
N GLY A 31 -40.13 -21.83 -9.88
CA GLY A 31 -40.71 -23.16 -9.71
C GLY A 31 -41.96 -23.42 -10.57
N PHE A 32 -42.63 -22.39 -11.09
CA PHE A 32 -43.80 -22.54 -11.95
C PHE A 32 -43.39 -22.71 -13.43
N ALA A 33 -43.74 -23.85 -14.03
CA ALA A 33 -43.32 -24.23 -15.39
C ALA A 33 -43.96 -23.41 -16.55
N GLY A 34 -44.90 -22.51 -16.26
CA GLY A 34 -45.70 -21.81 -17.29
C GLY A 34 -45.13 -20.49 -17.82
N HIS A 35 -43.96 -20.04 -17.34
CA HIS A 35 -43.38 -18.76 -17.74
C HIS A 35 -42.51 -18.86 -19.00
N ALA A 36 -42.57 -17.85 -19.87
CA ALA A 36 -41.77 -17.78 -21.09
C ALA A 36 -40.25 -17.89 -20.78
N PRO A 37 -39.44 -18.56 -21.64
CA PRO A 37 -38.00 -18.76 -21.40
C PRO A 37 -37.24 -17.47 -21.09
N LEU A 38 -37.51 -16.39 -21.83
CA LEU A 38 -36.89 -15.07 -21.58
C LEU A 38 -37.23 -14.52 -20.19
N HIS A 39 -38.49 -14.63 -19.75
CA HIS A 39 -38.88 -14.16 -18.41
C HIS A 39 -38.22 -14.98 -17.31
N ARG A 40 -38.08 -16.30 -17.52
CA ARG A 40 -37.35 -17.19 -16.61
C ARG A 40 -35.86 -16.84 -16.55
N ALA A 41 -35.23 -16.52 -17.68
CA ALA A 41 -33.83 -16.08 -17.72
C ALA A 41 -33.63 -14.78 -16.93
N VAL A 42 -34.49 -13.78 -17.12
CA VAL A 42 -34.45 -12.51 -16.39
C VAL A 42 -34.69 -12.71 -14.89
N ALA A 43 -35.67 -13.53 -14.51
CA ALA A 43 -35.92 -13.86 -13.10
C ALA A 43 -34.76 -14.63 -12.46
N GLY A 44 -34.13 -15.57 -13.17
CA GLY A 44 -32.94 -16.30 -12.72
C GLY A 44 -31.73 -15.39 -12.51
N PHE A 45 -31.50 -14.44 -13.43
CA PHE A 45 -30.47 -13.41 -13.27
C PHE A 45 -30.70 -12.54 -12.02
N ASN A 46 -31.92 -12.05 -11.82
CA ASN A 46 -32.25 -11.23 -10.65
C ASN A 46 -32.14 -12.03 -9.35
N TRP A 47 -32.52 -13.32 -9.37
CA TRP A 47 -32.33 -14.22 -8.25
C TRP A 47 -30.85 -14.37 -7.89
N GLY A 48 -30.00 -14.63 -8.87
CA GLY A 48 -28.55 -14.70 -8.70
C GLY A 48 -27.97 -13.41 -8.12
N THR A 49 -28.50 -12.25 -8.51
CA THR A 49 -28.08 -10.95 -7.98
C THR A 49 -28.40 -10.83 -6.49
N VAL A 50 -29.61 -11.22 -6.06
CA VAL A 50 -29.98 -11.23 -4.64
C VAL A 50 -29.15 -12.23 -3.84
N LEU A 51 -28.88 -13.41 -4.40
CA LEU A 51 -28.03 -14.43 -3.76
C LEU A 51 -26.58 -13.95 -3.59
N GLY A 52 -26.05 -13.21 -4.58
CA GLY A 52 -24.76 -12.54 -4.46
C GLY A 52 -24.73 -11.53 -3.31
N ALA A 53 -25.78 -10.71 -3.16
CA ALA A 53 -25.92 -9.77 -2.05
C ALA A 53 -26.02 -10.48 -0.68
N LEU A 54 -26.62 -11.68 -0.65
CA LEU A 54 -26.65 -12.57 0.52
C LEU A 54 -25.32 -13.30 0.79
N ARG A 55 -24.28 -13.08 -0.03
CA ARG A 55 -22.99 -13.79 0.02
C ARG A 55 -23.13 -15.30 -0.09
N ARG A 56 -23.99 -15.77 -1.01
CA ARG A 56 -24.18 -17.20 -1.34
C ARG A 56 -23.69 -17.48 -2.77
N PRO A 57 -22.36 -17.43 -3.01
CA PRO A 57 -21.82 -17.45 -4.35
C PRO A 57 -22.12 -18.75 -5.12
N GLU A 58 -22.17 -19.93 -4.48
CA GLU A 58 -22.52 -21.17 -5.18
C GLU A 58 -23.98 -21.18 -5.66
N GLN A 59 -24.90 -20.68 -4.84
CA GLN A 59 -26.31 -20.60 -5.23
C GLN A 59 -26.52 -19.55 -6.33
N ALA A 60 -25.82 -18.41 -6.23
CA ALA A 60 -25.84 -17.38 -7.25
C ALA A 60 -25.34 -17.91 -8.60
N LEU A 61 -24.24 -18.68 -8.58
CA LEU A 61 -23.70 -19.33 -9.77
C LEU A 61 -24.73 -20.28 -10.42
N GLN A 62 -25.39 -21.12 -9.63
CA GLN A 62 -26.45 -22.01 -10.13
C GLN A 62 -27.60 -21.23 -10.77
N ALA A 63 -28.00 -20.10 -10.19
CA ALA A 63 -29.04 -19.24 -10.75
C ALA A 63 -28.62 -18.62 -12.10
N TYR A 64 -27.36 -18.17 -12.22
CA TYR A 64 -26.83 -17.66 -13.49
C TYR A 64 -26.70 -18.75 -14.55
N GLU A 65 -26.26 -19.96 -14.19
CA GLU A 65 -26.21 -21.12 -15.10
C GLU A 65 -27.59 -21.46 -15.66
N GLN A 66 -28.64 -21.45 -14.82
CA GLN A 66 -30.02 -21.65 -15.25
C GLN A 66 -30.50 -20.53 -16.20
N ALA A 67 -30.15 -19.28 -15.91
CA ALA A 67 -30.50 -18.15 -16.78
C ALA A 67 -29.80 -18.25 -18.14
N LEU A 68 -28.51 -18.58 -18.15
CA LEU A 68 -27.70 -18.71 -19.37
C LEU A 68 -28.04 -19.94 -20.20
N ALA A 69 -28.55 -21.02 -19.59
CA ALA A 69 -29.10 -22.15 -20.33
C ALA A 69 -30.34 -21.77 -21.17
N LEU A 70 -31.13 -20.79 -20.70
CA LEU A 70 -32.31 -20.28 -21.40
C LEU A 70 -31.98 -19.13 -22.35
N LYS A 71 -30.96 -18.33 -22.02
CA LYS A 71 -30.48 -17.19 -22.81
C LYS A 71 -28.95 -17.12 -22.79
N PRO A 72 -28.25 -17.83 -23.70
CA PRO A 72 -26.78 -17.92 -23.69
C PRO A 72 -26.04 -16.61 -23.98
N ASP A 73 -26.70 -15.66 -24.64
CA ASP A 73 -26.20 -14.35 -25.04
C ASP A 73 -26.49 -13.25 -24.00
N PHE A 74 -26.92 -13.59 -22.78
CA PHE A 74 -27.27 -12.61 -21.75
C PHE A 74 -26.03 -11.99 -21.08
N ALA A 75 -25.62 -10.81 -21.56
CA ALA A 75 -24.38 -10.14 -21.14
C ALA A 75 -24.27 -9.92 -19.61
N GLN A 76 -25.33 -9.42 -18.98
CA GLN A 76 -25.34 -9.13 -17.53
C GLN A 76 -25.20 -10.40 -16.69
N ALA A 77 -25.80 -11.51 -17.13
CA ALA A 77 -25.69 -12.79 -16.43
C ALA A 77 -24.26 -13.35 -16.50
N LEU A 78 -23.59 -13.27 -17.66
CA LEU A 78 -22.17 -13.64 -17.80
C LEU A 78 -21.29 -12.76 -16.90
N LEU A 79 -21.50 -11.44 -16.92
CA LEU A 79 -20.74 -10.50 -16.12
C LEU A 79 -20.84 -10.81 -14.62
N ASN A 80 -22.06 -11.06 -14.12
CA ASN A 80 -22.30 -11.38 -12.72
C ASN A 80 -21.87 -12.80 -12.32
N GLN A 81 -21.93 -13.75 -13.25
CA GLN A 81 -21.38 -15.10 -13.06
C GLN A 81 -19.87 -15.05 -12.80
N ALA A 82 -19.13 -14.25 -13.57
CA ALA A 82 -17.70 -14.07 -13.40
C ALA A 82 -17.34 -13.49 -12.00
N HIS A 83 -18.13 -12.54 -11.48
CA HIS A 83 -17.99 -12.06 -10.10
C HIS A 83 -18.16 -13.18 -9.07
N GLN A 84 -19.07 -14.13 -9.30
CA GLN A 84 -19.23 -15.27 -8.36
C GLN A 84 -18.05 -16.24 -8.45
N TYR A 85 -17.49 -16.48 -9.64
CA TYR A 85 -16.26 -17.26 -9.77
C TYR A 85 -15.12 -16.61 -9.00
N GLU A 86 -14.95 -15.28 -9.10
CA GLU A 86 -13.95 -14.57 -8.33
C GLU A 86 -14.17 -14.71 -6.82
N HIS A 87 -15.40 -14.53 -6.31
CA HIS A 87 -15.72 -14.72 -4.90
C HIS A 87 -15.41 -16.12 -4.37
N LEU A 88 -15.47 -17.14 -5.23
CA LEU A 88 -15.11 -18.53 -4.93
C LEU A 88 -13.59 -18.82 -5.08
N GLY A 89 -12.79 -17.82 -5.45
CA GLY A 89 -11.36 -17.99 -5.75
C GLY A 89 -11.07 -18.68 -7.09
N ARG A 90 -12.09 -18.92 -7.92
CA ARG A 90 -12.03 -19.56 -9.24
C ARG A 90 -11.60 -18.56 -10.31
N SER A 91 -10.34 -18.12 -10.20
CA SER A 91 -9.82 -16.96 -10.92
C SER A 91 -9.78 -17.16 -12.44
N ASP A 92 -9.40 -18.35 -12.90
CA ASP A 92 -9.32 -18.62 -14.35
C ASP A 92 -10.71 -18.66 -14.99
N GLU A 93 -11.71 -19.23 -14.31
CA GLU A 93 -13.10 -19.20 -14.78
C GLU A 93 -13.68 -17.78 -14.78
N ALA A 94 -13.36 -16.96 -13.78
CA ALA A 94 -13.76 -15.55 -13.76
C ALA A 94 -13.18 -14.80 -14.98
N LEU A 95 -11.87 -14.94 -15.22
CA LEU A 95 -11.18 -14.30 -16.35
C LEU A 95 -11.73 -14.77 -17.69
N ALA A 96 -11.92 -16.07 -17.88
CA ALA A 96 -12.48 -16.62 -19.12
C ALA A 96 -13.93 -16.14 -19.35
N THR A 97 -14.73 -16.02 -18.29
CA THR A 97 -16.12 -15.57 -18.40
C THR A 97 -16.20 -14.08 -18.72
N TRP A 98 -15.38 -13.23 -18.10
CA TRP A 98 -15.27 -11.81 -18.50
C TRP A 98 -14.74 -11.65 -19.92
N ALA A 99 -13.82 -12.49 -20.37
CA ALA A 99 -13.33 -12.48 -21.75
C ALA A 99 -14.44 -12.67 -22.77
N ARG A 100 -15.35 -13.62 -22.52
CA ARG A 100 -16.54 -13.81 -23.35
C ARG A 100 -17.40 -12.54 -23.44
N VAL A 101 -17.46 -11.75 -22.37
CA VAL A 101 -18.19 -10.47 -22.36
C VAL A 101 -17.47 -9.44 -23.21
N TYR A 102 -16.19 -9.15 -22.96
CA TYR A 102 -15.53 -8.04 -23.64
C TYR A 102 -15.08 -8.34 -25.08
N ASP A 103 -14.86 -9.60 -25.45
CA ASP A 103 -14.55 -10.00 -26.83
C ASP A 103 -15.81 -10.26 -27.66
N GLY A 104 -16.92 -10.64 -27.01
CA GLY A 104 -18.16 -11.02 -27.66
C GLY A 104 -19.27 -9.98 -27.58
N ILE A 105 -19.06 -8.78 -27.03
CA ILE A 105 -20.14 -7.85 -26.68
C ILE A 105 -21.08 -7.50 -27.85
N GLU A 106 -20.58 -7.48 -29.09
CA GLU A 106 -21.36 -7.23 -30.31
C GLU A 106 -22.38 -8.34 -30.63
N HIS A 107 -22.20 -9.52 -30.03
CA HIS A 107 -23.05 -10.70 -30.19
C HIS A 107 -23.82 -11.05 -28.92
N LEU A 108 -23.73 -10.21 -27.88
CA LEU A 108 -24.46 -10.37 -26.64
C LEU A 108 -25.64 -9.41 -26.58
N ASP A 109 -26.73 -9.87 -25.97
CA ASP A 109 -27.90 -9.05 -25.70
C ASP A 109 -27.75 -8.35 -24.35
N SER A 110 -27.75 -7.02 -24.40
CA SER A 110 -27.63 -6.13 -23.26
C SER A 110 -29.01 -5.58 -22.86
N ILE A 111 -29.78 -6.36 -22.10
CA ILE A 111 -31.13 -5.96 -21.68
C ILE A 111 -31.05 -4.83 -20.63
N GLY A 112 -31.35 -3.60 -21.02
CA GLY A 112 -31.45 -2.46 -20.10
C GLY A 112 -30.10 -1.89 -19.61
N GLY A 113 -29.00 -2.17 -20.31
CA GLY A 113 -27.69 -1.55 -20.05
C GLY A 113 -26.95 -1.25 -21.35
N GLU A 114 -26.00 -0.31 -21.32
CA GLU A 114 -25.18 0.02 -22.48
C GLU A 114 -24.09 -1.05 -22.69
N ALA A 115 -23.99 -1.57 -23.91
CA ALA A 115 -22.98 -2.58 -24.28
C ALA A 115 -21.56 -2.16 -23.91
N LEU A 116 -21.22 -0.88 -24.12
CA LEU A 116 -19.91 -0.32 -23.78
C LEU A 116 -19.64 -0.40 -22.28
N ASP A 117 -20.62 -0.08 -21.42
CA ASP A 117 -20.43 -0.13 -19.97
C ASP A 117 -20.19 -1.56 -19.48
N LEU A 118 -20.89 -2.56 -20.03
CA LEU A 118 -20.66 -3.97 -19.70
C LEU A 118 -19.29 -4.45 -20.17
N GLN A 119 -18.86 -4.03 -21.38
CA GLN A 119 -17.54 -4.35 -21.91
C GLN A 119 -16.43 -3.74 -21.04
N LEU A 120 -16.54 -2.47 -20.68
CA LEU A 120 -15.60 -1.79 -19.78
C LEU A 120 -15.57 -2.44 -18.39
N HIS A 121 -16.74 -2.82 -17.85
CA HIS A 121 -16.83 -3.51 -16.56
C HIS A 121 -16.05 -4.83 -16.58
N ALA A 122 -16.22 -5.63 -17.62
CA ALA A 122 -15.51 -6.90 -17.78
C ALA A 122 -14.00 -6.69 -17.94
N LEU A 123 -13.57 -5.77 -18.82
CA LEU A 123 -12.14 -5.45 -19.00
C LEU A 123 -11.48 -4.99 -17.71
N ASN A 124 -12.11 -4.05 -17.01
CA ASN A 124 -11.56 -3.46 -15.79
C ASN A 124 -11.46 -4.48 -14.64
N ASN A 125 -12.44 -5.39 -14.51
CA ASN A 125 -12.37 -6.44 -13.50
C ASN A 125 -11.35 -7.52 -13.84
N SER A 126 -11.25 -7.94 -15.10
CA SER A 126 -10.18 -8.84 -15.53
C SER A 126 -8.80 -8.22 -15.28
N ALA A 127 -8.60 -6.96 -15.65
CA ALA A 127 -7.34 -6.26 -15.43
C ALA A 127 -6.98 -6.17 -13.94
N ARG A 128 -7.94 -5.83 -13.07
CA ARG A 128 -7.76 -5.80 -11.61
C ARG A 128 -7.39 -7.16 -11.04
N LEU A 129 -8.10 -8.22 -11.43
CA LEU A 129 -7.82 -9.58 -10.94
C LEU A 129 -6.45 -10.05 -11.41
N LEU A 130 -6.08 -9.79 -12.67
CA LEU A 130 -4.74 -10.08 -13.19
C LEU A 130 -3.66 -9.32 -12.41
N GLU A 131 -3.87 -8.07 -12.04
CA GLU A 131 -2.93 -7.33 -11.18
C GLU A 131 -2.77 -8.01 -9.81
N GLN A 132 -3.86 -8.42 -9.16
CA GLN A 132 -3.83 -9.12 -7.87
C GLN A 132 -3.09 -10.47 -7.95
N LEU A 133 -3.28 -11.20 -9.06
CA LEU A 133 -2.56 -12.43 -9.38
C LEU A 133 -1.11 -12.20 -9.83
N ARG A 134 -0.68 -10.93 -9.92
CA ARG A 134 0.63 -10.51 -10.41
C ARG A 134 0.90 -10.98 -11.85
N ARG A 135 -0.13 -10.99 -12.71
CA ARG A 135 -0.06 -11.21 -14.18
C ARG A 135 -0.04 -9.84 -14.88
N TYR A 136 1.08 -9.12 -14.72
CA TYR A 136 1.14 -7.68 -15.00
C TYR A 136 1.07 -7.31 -16.48
N ASP A 137 1.68 -8.10 -17.36
CA ASP A 137 1.61 -7.92 -18.82
C ASP A 137 0.18 -8.03 -19.37
N GLU A 138 -0.54 -9.06 -18.94
CA GLU A 138 -1.94 -9.28 -19.31
C GLU A 138 -2.83 -8.18 -18.74
N SER A 139 -2.61 -7.80 -17.47
CA SER A 139 -3.32 -6.70 -16.82
C SER A 139 -3.12 -5.39 -17.58
N GLU A 140 -1.88 -5.04 -17.90
CA GLU A 140 -1.55 -3.82 -18.66
C GLU A 140 -2.21 -3.82 -20.05
N THR A 141 -2.20 -4.95 -20.74
CA THR A 141 -2.84 -5.10 -22.06
C THR A 141 -4.34 -4.81 -21.97
N LEU A 142 -5.04 -5.36 -20.98
CA LEU A 142 -6.47 -5.15 -20.80
C LEU A 142 -6.79 -3.71 -20.35
N MET A 143 -5.97 -3.10 -19.50
CA MET A 143 -6.11 -1.68 -19.14
C MET A 143 -5.94 -0.80 -20.36
N ALA A 144 -4.94 -1.05 -21.20
CA ALA A 144 -4.72 -0.29 -22.41
C ALA A 144 -5.92 -0.39 -23.36
N ARG A 145 -6.47 -1.60 -23.56
CA ARG A 145 -7.68 -1.81 -24.35
C ARG A 145 -8.89 -1.05 -23.77
N SER A 146 -9.09 -1.10 -22.45
CA SER A 146 -10.14 -0.34 -21.77
C SER A 146 -9.99 1.17 -22.00
N LEU A 147 -8.77 1.71 -21.88
CA LEU A 147 -8.48 3.13 -22.09
C LEU A 147 -8.63 3.57 -23.55
N MET A 148 -8.40 2.68 -24.53
CA MET A 148 -8.70 2.96 -25.94
C MET A 148 -10.21 3.13 -26.19
N LEU A 149 -11.05 2.38 -25.46
CA LEU A 149 -12.51 2.50 -25.55
C LEU A 149 -13.04 3.74 -24.82
N LYS A 150 -12.49 4.05 -23.63
CA LYS A 150 -12.87 5.22 -22.83
C LYS A 150 -11.67 5.81 -22.10
N ALA A 151 -11.18 6.94 -22.60
CA ALA A 151 -10.00 7.61 -22.06
C ALA A 151 -10.20 8.30 -20.70
N THR A 152 -11.44 8.56 -20.29
CA THR A 152 -11.77 9.32 -19.05
C THR A 152 -11.86 8.44 -17.80
N GLN A 153 -11.17 7.30 -17.78
CA GLN A 153 -11.20 6.34 -16.68
C GLN A 153 -10.03 6.55 -15.71
N GLY A 154 -10.13 7.56 -14.83
CA GLY A 154 -9.09 7.89 -13.85
C GLY A 154 -8.67 6.70 -12.97
N ASP A 155 -9.63 5.85 -12.59
CA ASP A 155 -9.35 4.63 -11.83
C ASP A 155 -8.50 3.61 -12.62
N VAL A 156 -8.71 3.46 -13.93
CA VAL A 156 -7.88 2.57 -14.75
C VAL A 156 -6.49 3.18 -14.97
N ILE A 157 -6.42 4.50 -15.16
CA ILE A 157 -5.15 5.22 -15.37
C ILE A 157 -4.20 5.04 -14.18
N GLN A 158 -4.69 5.20 -12.94
CA GLN A 158 -3.82 5.05 -11.76
C GLN A 158 -3.17 3.67 -11.68
N HIS A 159 -3.92 2.63 -12.03
CA HIS A 159 -3.43 1.25 -12.03
C HIS A 159 -2.47 1.01 -13.20
N TYR A 160 -2.78 1.51 -14.41
CA TYR A 160 -1.90 1.41 -15.58
C TYR A 160 -0.51 1.99 -15.32
N VAL A 161 -0.45 3.20 -14.77
CA VAL A 161 0.82 3.87 -14.40
C VAL A 161 1.59 3.03 -13.38
N HIS A 162 0.93 2.56 -12.33
CA HIS A 162 1.62 1.86 -11.24
C HIS A 162 2.10 0.46 -11.63
N ILE A 163 1.37 -0.26 -12.49
CA ILE A 163 1.80 -1.57 -13.01
C ILE A 163 3.05 -1.40 -13.89
N ARG A 164 3.13 -0.38 -14.75
CA ARG A 164 4.36 -0.07 -15.51
C ARG A 164 5.55 0.18 -14.58
N GLN A 165 5.36 0.92 -13.47
CA GLN A 165 6.40 1.07 -12.44
C GLN A 165 6.81 -0.25 -11.81
N LYS A 166 5.86 -1.13 -11.43
CA LYS A 166 6.16 -2.45 -10.83
C LYS A 166 6.98 -3.34 -11.77
N GLN A 167 6.83 -3.17 -13.08
CA GLN A 167 7.54 -3.90 -14.13
C GLN A 167 8.86 -3.25 -14.55
N CYS A 168 9.25 -2.08 -13.98
CA CYS A 168 10.37 -1.28 -14.51
C CYS A 168 10.23 -1.01 -16.03
N GLU A 169 9.00 -0.78 -16.48
CA GLU A 169 8.65 -0.63 -17.88
C GLU A 169 8.54 0.88 -18.20
N TRP A 170 9.53 1.40 -18.93
CA TRP A 170 9.69 2.83 -19.21
C TRP A 170 9.44 3.16 -20.70
N PRO A 171 8.89 4.34 -21.03
CA PRO A 171 8.42 5.39 -20.12
C PRO A 171 7.17 4.95 -19.35
N VAL A 172 7.06 5.35 -18.07
CA VAL A 172 5.91 5.01 -17.22
C VAL A 172 4.64 5.71 -17.72
N TYR A 173 4.76 6.97 -18.16
CA TYR A 173 3.66 7.77 -18.70
C TYR A 173 3.49 7.59 -20.21
N LYS A 174 3.37 6.34 -20.66
CA LYS A 174 3.15 6.01 -22.07
C LYS A 174 1.71 6.30 -22.48
N PRO A 175 1.45 7.23 -23.42
CA PRO A 175 0.09 7.52 -23.91
C PRO A 175 -0.61 6.29 -24.49
N VAL A 176 -1.93 6.20 -24.33
CA VAL A 176 -2.76 5.09 -24.84
C VAL A 176 -4.02 5.64 -25.49
N GLY A 177 -4.17 5.44 -26.79
CA GLY A 177 -5.31 5.99 -27.54
C GLY A 177 -5.41 7.51 -27.37
N ALA A 178 -6.54 7.99 -26.84
CA ALA A 178 -6.75 9.41 -26.52
C ALA A 178 -6.24 9.83 -25.13
N VAL A 179 -5.71 8.91 -24.31
CA VAL A 179 -5.14 9.24 -22.99
C VAL A 179 -3.77 9.87 -23.18
N THR A 180 -3.67 11.14 -22.82
CA THR A 180 -2.44 11.94 -22.88
C THR A 180 -1.53 11.70 -21.69
N GLU A 181 -0.23 12.02 -21.83
CA GLU A 181 0.74 12.01 -20.73
C GLU A 181 0.26 12.84 -19.53
N ASN A 182 -0.34 14.01 -19.77
CA ASN A 182 -0.88 14.87 -18.72
C ASN A 182 -2.03 14.22 -17.95
N GLN A 183 -2.90 13.45 -18.63
CA GLN A 183 -3.94 12.67 -17.95
C GLN A 183 -3.34 11.54 -17.11
N LEU A 184 -2.32 10.84 -17.62
CA LEU A 184 -1.60 9.82 -16.86
C LEU A 184 -0.99 10.40 -15.58
N LEU A 185 -0.32 11.55 -15.68
CA LEU A 185 0.22 12.27 -14.53
C LEU A 185 -0.89 12.69 -13.56
N THR A 186 -1.96 13.30 -14.08
CA THR A 186 -3.07 13.86 -13.30
C THR A 186 -3.83 12.79 -12.53
N TYR A 187 -3.92 11.56 -13.03
CA TYR A 187 -4.59 10.44 -12.37
C TYR A 187 -3.62 9.44 -11.73
N THR A 188 -2.32 9.72 -11.65
CA THR A 188 -1.37 8.86 -10.93
C THR A 188 -1.82 8.70 -9.46
N SER A 189 -1.77 7.48 -8.91
CA SER A 189 -2.06 7.25 -7.49
C SER A 189 -1.00 7.86 -6.59
N LEU A 190 -1.31 8.15 -5.33
CA LEU A 190 -0.33 8.77 -4.43
C LEU A 190 0.93 7.92 -4.29
N LEU A 191 0.80 6.61 -4.07
CA LEU A 191 1.96 5.71 -3.95
C LEU A 191 2.83 5.72 -5.22
N ALA A 192 2.21 5.73 -6.40
CA ALA A 192 2.94 5.82 -7.67
C ALA A 192 3.60 7.20 -7.86
N MET A 193 2.96 8.27 -7.39
CA MET A 193 3.49 9.64 -7.45
C MET A 193 4.76 9.77 -6.58
N LEU A 194 4.79 9.15 -5.41
CA LEU A 194 5.98 9.14 -4.54
C LEU A 194 7.21 8.50 -5.22
N SER A 195 6.99 7.53 -6.11
CA SER A 195 8.01 6.94 -6.96
C SER A 195 8.37 7.78 -8.20
N ALA A 196 7.43 8.59 -8.68
CA ALA A 196 7.58 9.32 -9.94
C ALA A 196 8.21 10.70 -9.76
N SER A 197 7.95 11.38 -8.63
CA SER A 197 8.33 12.79 -8.45
C SER A 197 8.80 13.11 -7.04
N ASP A 198 9.90 13.88 -6.96
CA ASP A 198 10.38 14.53 -5.74
C ASP A 198 9.72 15.92 -5.52
N ASP A 199 8.79 16.35 -6.37
CA ASP A 199 8.11 17.63 -6.19
C ASP A 199 7.03 17.52 -5.10
N PRO A 200 7.23 18.14 -3.92
CA PRO A 200 6.25 18.06 -2.84
C PRO A 200 4.91 18.71 -3.22
N ALA A 201 4.88 19.65 -4.17
CA ALA A 201 3.62 20.23 -4.66
C ALA A 201 2.77 19.19 -5.41
N LEU A 202 3.39 18.39 -6.29
CA LEU A 202 2.70 17.33 -7.01
C LEU A 202 2.20 16.23 -6.07
N GLN A 203 2.98 15.89 -5.04
CA GLN A 203 2.56 14.93 -4.01
C GLN A 203 1.34 15.44 -3.24
N LEU A 204 1.34 16.71 -2.79
CA LEU A 204 0.19 17.33 -2.12
C LEU A 204 -1.05 17.36 -3.02
N LEU A 205 -0.92 17.78 -4.28
CA LEU A 205 -2.02 17.83 -5.24
C LEU A 205 -2.63 16.44 -5.46
N THR A 206 -1.79 15.40 -5.51
CA THR A 206 -2.25 14.02 -5.65
C THR A 206 -3.04 13.55 -4.43
N SER A 207 -2.55 13.86 -3.22
CA SER A 207 -3.30 13.58 -1.98
C SER A 207 -4.63 14.32 -1.95
N GLN A 208 -4.65 15.62 -2.28
CA GLN A 208 -5.86 16.43 -2.31
C GLN A 208 -6.88 15.92 -3.34
N ARG A 209 -6.43 15.50 -4.53
CA ARG A 209 -7.29 14.88 -5.55
C ARG A 209 -7.94 13.61 -4.99
N PHE A 210 -7.13 12.71 -4.41
CA PHE A 210 -7.64 11.48 -3.83
C PHE A 210 -8.69 11.76 -2.74
N VAL A 211 -8.40 12.69 -1.83
CA VAL A 211 -9.34 13.11 -0.78
C VAL A 211 -10.63 13.66 -1.40
N PHE A 212 -10.52 14.53 -2.40
CA PHE A 212 -11.69 15.12 -3.06
C PHE A 212 -12.56 14.08 -3.77
N GLU A 213 -11.95 13.08 -4.43
CA GLU A 213 -12.66 12.08 -5.23
C GLU A 213 -13.19 10.91 -4.42
N LYS A 214 -12.46 10.48 -3.38
CA LYS A 214 -12.66 9.17 -2.72
C LYS A 214 -13.07 9.27 -1.26
N VAL A 215 -12.92 10.43 -0.61
CA VAL A 215 -13.22 10.58 0.82
C VAL A 215 -14.53 11.33 1.02
N SER A 216 -15.47 10.69 1.72
CA SER A 216 -16.75 11.29 2.09
C SER A 216 -16.55 12.54 2.94
N LYS A 217 -17.27 13.61 2.60
CA LYS A 217 -17.27 14.85 3.39
C LYS A 217 -18.14 14.67 4.63
N TYR A 218 -17.63 15.09 5.78
CA TYR A 218 -18.37 15.11 7.04
C TYR A 218 -18.27 16.50 7.67
N GLU A 219 -19.41 17.17 7.82
CA GLU A 219 -19.52 18.53 8.36
C GLU A 219 -20.14 18.58 9.76
N GLY A 220 -20.46 17.42 10.35
CA GLY A 220 -21.04 17.34 11.67
C GLY A 220 -20.03 17.62 12.80
N LYS A 221 -20.51 17.61 14.05
CA LYS A 221 -19.63 17.78 15.22
C LYS A 221 -18.61 16.61 15.29
N PRO A 222 -17.39 16.81 15.82
CA PRO A 222 -16.44 15.72 16.01
C PRO A 222 -17.02 14.58 16.86
N TYR A 223 -16.83 13.33 16.45
CA TYR A 223 -17.39 12.16 17.11
C TYR A 223 -16.91 12.00 18.55
N HIS A 224 -15.66 12.36 18.83
CA HIS A 224 -15.11 12.34 20.20
C HIS A 224 -15.87 13.25 21.18
N ARG A 225 -16.65 14.22 20.69
CA ARG A 225 -17.54 15.10 21.49
C ARG A 225 -18.98 14.61 21.55
N GLN A 226 -19.44 13.90 20.52
CA GLN A 226 -20.82 13.40 20.43
C GLN A 226 -21.01 12.06 21.14
N HIS A 227 -20.05 11.16 20.98
CA HIS A 227 -20.15 9.76 21.41
C HIS A 227 -19.07 9.38 22.42
N GLY A 228 -18.07 10.25 22.62
CA GLY A 228 -17.04 10.04 23.63
C GLY A 228 -17.50 10.36 25.04
N PRO A 229 -16.70 9.97 26.05
CA PRO A 229 -17.00 10.27 27.44
C PRO A 229 -16.98 11.78 27.68
N ALA A 230 -17.81 12.24 28.62
CA ALA A 230 -17.88 13.66 29.00
C ALA A 230 -16.53 14.18 29.53
N GLN A 231 -15.80 13.34 30.25
CA GLN A 231 -14.45 13.62 30.77
C GLN A 231 -13.54 12.41 30.53
N ARG A 232 -12.26 12.67 30.20
CA ARG A 232 -11.21 11.65 30.06
C ARG A 232 -10.28 11.76 31.26
N GLU A 233 -10.21 10.70 32.06
CA GLU A 233 -9.43 10.65 33.31
C GLU A 233 -8.52 9.42 33.34
N GLY A 234 -7.56 9.43 34.27
CA GLY A 234 -6.57 8.36 34.42
C GLY A 234 -5.56 8.32 33.28
N ARG A 235 -5.12 7.11 32.92
CA ARG A 235 -4.12 6.87 31.86
C ARG A 235 -4.53 7.53 30.53
N PHE A 236 -3.55 7.98 29.77
CA PHE A 236 -3.79 8.46 28.41
C PHE A 236 -4.03 7.28 27.48
N ARG A 237 -5.07 7.34 26.66
CA ARG A 237 -5.41 6.28 25.69
C ARG A 237 -4.83 6.59 24.33
N ILE A 238 -3.92 5.73 23.86
CA ILE A 238 -3.36 5.79 22.51
C ILE A 238 -4.03 4.69 21.67
N GLY A 239 -4.74 5.09 20.63
CA GLY A 239 -5.29 4.18 19.63
C GLY A 239 -4.37 4.10 18.42
N TYR A 240 -3.98 2.91 18.00
CA TYR A 240 -3.29 2.68 16.73
C TYR A 240 -4.26 2.11 15.71
N LEU A 241 -4.46 2.80 14.59
CA LEU A 241 -5.42 2.46 13.53
C LEU A 241 -4.69 1.90 12.31
N SER A 242 -4.94 0.64 11.95
CA SER A 242 -4.27 0.02 10.80
C SER A 242 -4.90 -1.28 10.33
N GLY A 243 -4.86 -1.53 9.03
CA GLY A 243 -5.07 -2.84 8.39
C GLY A 243 -3.78 -3.65 8.19
N ASP A 244 -2.64 -3.15 8.68
CA ASP A 244 -1.31 -3.67 8.35
C ASP A 244 -0.52 -4.13 9.58
N LEU A 245 -1.19 -4.49 10.68
CA LEU A 245 -0.57 -5.04 11.88
C LEU A 245 -0.17 -6.52 11.73
N CYS A 246 0.43 -6.88 10.59
CA CYS A 246 0.75 -8.25 10.19
C CYS A 246 2.13 -8.30 9.51
N MET A 247 2.43 -9.35 8.73
CA MET A 247 3.62 -9.39 7.85
C MET A 247 3.54 -8.34 6.73
N HIS A 248 3.76 -7.09 7.12
CA HIS A 248 3.78 -5.88 6.30
C HIS A 248 4.86 -4.93 6.83
N ALA A 249 5.28 -3.94 6.04
CA ALA A 249 6.33 -2.99 6.43
C ALA A 249 6.02 -2.26 7.74
N VAL A 250 4.76 -1.86 7.94
CA VAL A 250 4.29 -1.24 9.21
C VAL A 250 4.47 -2.21 10.36
N GLY A 251 3.86 -3.40 10.31
CA GLY A 251 3.98 -4.40 11.37
C GLY A 251 5.43 -4.81 11.68
N LEU A 252 6.29 -4.90 10.66
CA LEU A 252 7.72 -5.20 10.84
C LEU A 252 8.47 -4.10 11.60
N LEU A 253 8.12 -2.83 11.40
CA LEU A 253 8.77 -1.70 12.07
C LEU A 253 8.22 -1.47 13.47
N THR A 254 6.92 -1.67 13.68
CA THR A 254 6.22 -1.24 14.89
C THR A 254 6.01 -2.34 15.93
N ALA A 255 6.38 -3.59 15.67
CA ALA A 255 6.11 -4.69 16.58
C ALA A 255 6.63 -4.47 18.02
N GLU A 256 7.82 -3.87 18.16
CA GLU A 256 8.41 -3.56 19.47
C GLU A 256 7.78 -2.30 20.10
N LEU A 257 7.38 -1.31 19.30
CA LEU A 257 6.84 -0.02 19.76
C LEU A 257 5.69 -0.21 20.76
N TYR A 258 4.73 -1.06 20.43
CA TYR A 258 3.51 -1.19 21.24
C TYR A 258 3.82 -1.69 22.65
N GLY A 259 4.70 -2.68 22.78
CA GLY A 259 5.09 -3.25 24.08
C GLY A 259 5.94 -2.33 24.95
N LEU A 260 6.59 -1.32 24.36
CA LEU A 260 7.51 -0.42 25.07
C LEU A 260 6.81 0.75 25.78
N HIS A 261 5.54 1.03 25.49
CA HIS A 261 4.85 2.12 26.18
C HIS A 261 4.71 1.87 27.69
N ASP A 262 4.87 2.91 28.50
CA ASP A 262 4.69 2.88 29.95
C ASP A 262 3.20 2.68 30.32
N ARG A 263 2.87 1.44 30.70
CA ARG A 263 1.50 1.04 31.07
C ARG A 263 0.98 1.67 32.35
N GLN A 264 1.83 2.32 33.15
CA GLN A 264 1.34 3.09 34.30
C GLN A 264 0.71 4.42 33.86
N ARG A 265 1.15 4.96 32.72
CA ARG A 265 0.71 6.26 32.19
C ARG A 265 -0.20 6.12 30.98
N PHE A 266 -0.04 5.06 30.18
CA PHE A 266 -0.74 4.86 28.93
C PHE A 266 -1.54 3.56 28.90
N GLU A 267 -2.68 3.61 28.22
CA GLU A 267 -3.42 2.44 27.73
C GLU A 267 -3.28 2.40 26.21
N VAL A 268 -2.80 1.28 25.67
CA VAL A 268 -2.48 1.12 24.25
C VAL A 268 -3.49 0.20 23.58
N ILE A 269 -4.21 0.73 22.59
CA ILE A 269 -5.36 0.06 21.96
C ILE A 269 -5.08 -0.10 20.47
N ALA A 270 -5.24 -1.30 19.93
CA ALA A 270 -5.28 -1.52 18.49
C ALA A 270 -6.71 -1.42 17.96
N TYR A 271 -6.90 -0.64 16.89
CA TYR A 271 -8.10 -0.59 16.07
C TYR A 271 -7.74 -1.10 14.68
N GLU A 272 -8.13 -2.32 14.36
CA GLU A 272 -7.54 -2.99 13.21
C GLU A 272 -8.49 -3.83 12.37
N TRP A 273 -8.18 -3.91 11.08
CA TRP A 273 -8.81 -4.83 10.14
C TRP A 273 -7.77 -5.74 9.45
N SER A 274 -6.63 -5.96 10.11
CA SER A 274 -5.51 -6.71 9.57
C SER A 274 -5.88 -8.15 9.25
N ARG A 275 -5.21 -8.70 8.23
CA ARG A 275 -5.28 -10.13 7.92
C ARG A 275 -4.67 -10.96 9.05
N GLU A 276 -5.35 -12.04 9.42
CA GLU A 276 -4.75 -13.09 10.23
C GLU A 276 -3.90 -13.98 9.34
N ASP A 277 -2.58 -13.90 9.50
CA ASP A 277 -1.60 -14.63 8.67
C ASP A 277 -0.90 -15.78 9.42
N GLY A 278 -1.23 -15.98 10.70
CA GLY A 278 -0.67 -17.06 11.54
C GLY A 278 0.83 -16.91 11.84
N THR A 279 1.43 -15.76 11.58
CA THR A 279 2.87 -15.58 11.75
C THR A 279 3.26 -15.27 13.20
N PRO A 280 4.48 -15.62 13.65
CA PRO A 280 4.99 -15.23 14.97
C PRO A 280 5.01 -13.70 15.17
N LEU A 281 5.23 -12.94 14.09
CA LEU A 281 5.15 -11.48 14.11
C LEU A 281 3.76 -11.01 14.52
N ARG A 282 2.70 -11.57 13.91
CA ARG A 282 1.31 -11.22 14.19
C ARG A 282 0.96 -11.44 15.66
N GLU A 283 1.34 -12.57 16.23
CA GLU A 283 1.10 -12.86 17.66
C GLU A 283 1.85 -11.90 18.59
N ARG A 284 3.09 -11.55 18.26
CA ARG A 284 3.86 -10.59 19.07
C ARG A 284 3.29 -9.17 18.99
N ILE A 285 2.85 -8.73 17.81
CA ILE A 285 2.15 -7.45 17.66
C ILE A 285 0.89 -7.45 18.54
N LYS A 286 0.08 -8.52 18.48
CA LYS A 286 -1.15 -8.66 19.28
C LYS A 286 -0.87 -8.61 20.79
N ALA A 287 0.21 -9.25 21.24
CA ALA A 287 0.64 -9.23 22.63
C ALA A 287 1.13 -7.86 23.10
N GLY A 288 1.52 -6.97 22.18
CA GLY A 288 1.97 -5.62 22.47
C GLY A 288 0.86 -4.64 22.83
N PHE A 289 -0.42 -5.02 22.78
CA PHE A 289 -1.56 -4.13 23.08
C PHE A 289 -2.29 -4.52 24.36
N ASP A 290 -2.79 -3.53 25.12
CA ASP A 290 -3.65 -3.79 26.28
C ASP A 290 -5.04 -4.25 25.84
N ARG A 291 -5.52 -3.70 24.72
CA ARG A 291 -6.82 -4.05 24.14
C ARG A 291 -6.75 -4.02 22.63
N ARG A 292 -7.49 -4.93 21.99
CA ARG A 292 -7.60 -5.03 20.53
C ARG A 292 -9.06 -4.96 20.13
N VAL A 293 -9.36 -4.10 19.17
CA VAL A 293 -10.71 -3.86 18.64
C VAL A 293 -10.69 -4.19 17.16
N ALA A 294 -11.29 -5.33 16.81
CA ALA A 294 -11.50 -5.74 15.44
C ALA A 294 -12.52 -4.80 14.77
N LEU A 295 -12.15 -4.25 13.62
CA LEU A 295 -13.00 -3.38 12.79
C LEU A 295 -13.49 -4.08 11.52
N GLN A 296 -13.14 -5.34 11.32
CA GLN A 296 -13.65 -6.15 10.21
C GLN A 296 -15.18 -6.21 10.26
N GLY A 297 -15.82 -5.93 9.12
CA GLY A 297 -17.29 -5.96 8.99
C GLY A 297 -18.02 -4.73 9.53
N LEU A 298 -17.34 -3.79 10.19
CA LEU A 298 -17.90 -2.47 10.51
C LEU A 298 -17.68 -1.52 9.34
N ASP A 299 -18.68 -0.70 9.02
CA ASP A 299 -18.47 0.47 8.18
C ASP A 299 -17.64 1.54 8.92
N ASP A 300 -17.20 2.56 8.18
CA ASP A 300 -16.31 3.61 8.72
C ASP A 300 -16.97 4.46 9.80
N GLU A 301 -18.29 4.70 9.71
CA GLU A 301 -19.04 5.48 10.71
C GLU A 301 -19.15 4.72 12.03
N ALA A 302 -19.52 3.45 11.98
CA ALA A 302 -19.62 2.58 13.15
C ALA A 302 -18.25 2.39 13.82
N ALA A 303 -17.18 2.23 13.03
CA ALA A 303 -15.81 2.18 13.53
C ALA A 303 -15.42 3.49 14.23
N ALA A 304 -15.69 4.65 13.63
CA ALA A 304 -15.44 5.95 14.25
C ALA A 304 -16.22 6.12 15.57
N ARG A 305 -17.51 5.72 15.59
CA ARG A 305 -18.34 5.78 16.81
C ARG A 305 -17.76 4.92 17.92
N ARG A 306 -17.31 3.71 17.59
CA ARG A 306 -16.66 2.81 18.55
C ARG A 306 -15.39 3.42 19.14
N ILE A 307 -14.50 3.97 18.31
CA ILE A 307 -13.26 4.62 18.76
C ILE A 307 -13.59 5.81 19.68
N ALA A 308 -14.61 6.60 19.34
CA ALA A 308 -15.03 7.73 20.16
C ALA A 308 -15.53 7.29 21.54
N GLN A 309 -16.40 6.27 21.60
CA GLN A 309 -16.93 5.71 22.84
C GLN A 309 -15.85 5.17 23.78
N ASP A 310 -14.78 4.63 23.21
CA ASP A 310 -13.61 4.16 23.96
C ASP A 310 -12.82 5.31 24.61
N GLY A 311 -13.10 6.56 24.25
CA GLY A 311 -12.50 7.74 24.87
C GLY A 311 -11.01 7.89 24.57
N VAL A 312 -10.57 7.48 23.38
CA VAL A 312 -9.18 7.65 22.91
C VAL A 312 -8.76 9.12 23.01
N ASP A 313 -7.55 9.37 23.51
CA ASP A 313 -6.95 10.71 23.57
C ASP A 313 -6.21 11.02 22.26
N VAL A 314 -5.35 10.08 21.81
CA VAL A 314 -4.55 10.20 20.59
C VAL A 314 -4.82 9.01 19.68
N LEU A 315 -5.33 9.26 18.48
CA LEU A 315 -5.48 8.24 17.44
C LEU A 315 -4.37 8.38 16.42
N VAL A 316 -3.55 7.34 16.28
CA VAL A 316 -2.43 7.26 15.35
C VAL A 316 -2.86 6.45 14.13
N ASP A 317 -2.98 7.13 12.99
CA ASP A 317 -3.19 6.51 11.69
C ASP A 317 -1.86 5.96 11.15
N LEU A 318 -1.76 4.64 11.04
CA LEU A 318 -0.60 3.95 10.51
C LEU A 318 -0.75 3.53 9.05
N GLN A 319 -1.73 4.10 8.32
CA GLN A 319 -2.01 3.69 6.94
C GLN A 319 -2.01 4.86 5.95
N GLY A 320 -2.59 6.00 6.32
CA GLY A 320 -2.72 7.16 5.44
C GLY A 320 -3.61 6.85 4.23
N LEU A 321 -3.07 7.03 3.02
CA LEU A 321 -3.79 6.80 1.75
C LEU A 321 -3.23 5.62 0.96
N THR A 322 -2.69 4.62 1.65
CA THR A 322 -2.17 3.39 1.04
C THR A 322 -3.28 2.35 0.84
N SER A 323 -2.96 1.23 0.18
CA SER A 323 -3.94 0.18 -0.12
C SER A 323 -4.66 -0.31 1.14
N GLY A 324 -5.99 -0.40 1.10
CA GLY A 324 -6.81 -0.83 2.23
C GLY A 324 -7.04 0.23 3.32
N ALA A 325 -6.60 1.47 3.10
CA ALA A 325 -6.87 2.59 4.00
C ALA A 325 -8.37 2.82 4.22
N ARG A 326 -8.72 3.28 5.43
CA ARG A 326 -10.09 3.61 5.84
C ARG A 326 -10.19 5.08 6.28
N PRO A 327 -9.94 6.04 5.36
CA PRO A 327 -9.94 7.47 5.69
C PRO A 327 -11.30 7.97 6.18
N GLY A 328 -12.40 7.28 5.84
CA GLY A 328 -13.74 7.61 6.33
C GLY A 328 -13.86 7.56 7.86
N ILE A 329 -13.06 6.73 8.54
CA ILE A 329 -13.01 6.72 10.01
C ILE A 329 -12.49 8.05 10.56
N LEU A 330 -11.42 8.57 9.94
CA LEU A 330 -10.67 9.73 10.44
C LEU A 330 -11.44 11.04 10.23
N VAL A 331 -12.23 11.16 9.15
CA VAL A 331 -13.00 12.38 8.87
C VAL A 331 -14.07 12.68 9.92
N HIS A 332 -14.56 11.65 10.62
CA HIS A 332 -15.50 11.82 11.73
C HIS A 332 -14.84 12.36 13.01
N ARG A 333 -13.51 12.46 13.04
CA ARG A 333 -12.70 12.91 14.19
C ARG A 333 -13.06 12.17 15.49
N PRO A 334 -12.97 10.82 15.52
CA PRO A 334 -13.27 10.01 16.69
C PRO A 334 -12.33 10.19 17.90
N ALA A 335 -11.17 10.84 17.72
CA ALA A 335 -10.31 11.30 18.80
C ALA A 335 -10.08 12.82 18.71
N PRO A 336 -9.78 13.51 19.83
CA PRO A 336 -9.46 14.94 19.80
C PRO A 336 -8.13 15.23 19.09
N ILE A 337 -7.17 14.30 19.16
CA ILE A 337 -5.87 14.38 18.50
C ILE A 337 -5.77 13.22 17.52
N GLN A 338 -5.53 13.51 16.24
CA GLN A 338 -5.29 12.51 15.21
C GLN A 338 -3.94 12.77 14.55
N VAL A 339 -3.14 11.70 14.42
CA VAL A 339 -1.73 11.77 14.04
C VAL A 339 -1.46 10.77 12.92
N GLY A 340 -0.97 11.21 11.77
CA GLY A 340 -0.41 10.32 10.75
C GLY A 340 0.99 9.84 11.15
N TYR A 341 1.30 8.56 10.92
CA TYR A 341 2.63 8.02 11.23
C TYR A 341 2.99 6.79 10.38
N LEU A 342 4.21 6.77 9.83
CA LEU A 342 4.85 5.66 9.10
C LEU A 342 4.19 5.16 7.81
N GLY A 343 2.91 4.81 7.82
CA GLY A 343 2.24 4.09 6.74
C GLY A 343 2.25 4.85 5.42
N LEU A 344 1.99 6.16 5.48
CA LEU A 344 2.14 7.07 4.36
C LEU A 344 3.29 8.05 4.65
N PRO A 345 4.44 7.93 3.98
CA PRO A 345 5.57 8.84 4.13
C PRO A 345 5.41 10.11 3.27
N ALA A 346 4.26 10.76 3.39
CA ALA A 346 3.88 12.00 2.70
C ALA A 346 2.70 12.66 3.43
N THR A 347 2.31 13.87 3.02
CA THR A 347 1.05 14.48 3.49
C THR A 347 -0.15 13.65 2.99
N SER A 348 -1.11 13.39 3.87
CA SER A 348 -2.35 12.69 3.52
C SER A 348 -3.41 13.64 2.96
N ALA A 349 -3.30 14.95 3.21
CA ALA A 349 -4.36 15.92 2.94
C ALA A 349 -5.72 15.58 3.60
N LEU A 350 -5.77 14.64 4.55
CA LEU A 350 -7.00 14.15 5.13
C LEU A 350 -7.63 15.20 6.06
N PRO A 351 -8.91 15.57 5.84
CA PRO A 351 -9.64 16.38 6.79
C PRO A 351 -9.73 15.64 8.12
N GLY A 352 -9.33 16.30 9.21
CA GLY A 352 -9.39 15.70 10.53
C GLY A 352 -8.05 15.20 11.08
N VAL A 353 -7.04 14.99 10.24
CA VAL A 353 -5.69 14.60 10.67
C VAL A 353 -4.84 15.85 10.77
N ASP A 354 -4.57 16.31 12.00
CA ASP A 354 -3.91 17.61 12.19
C ASP A 354 -2.39 17.48 12.35
N TRP A 355 -1.91 16.29 12.69
CA TRP A 355 -0.52 16.07 13.08
C TRP A 355 0.12 14.94 12.29
N ILE A 356 1.44 15.00 12.12
CA ILE A 356 2.26 13.92 11.57
C ILE A 356 3.50 13.74 12.43
N LEU A 357 3.80 12.51 12.84
CA LEU A 357 5.06 12.20 13.53
C LEU A 357 6.22 12.20 12.53
N ALA A 358 7.24 13.03 12.81
CA ALA A 358 8.37 13.25 11.92
C ALA A 358 9.63 13.62 12.70
N ASP A 359 10.75 13.82 12.00
CA ASP A 359 11.93 14.48 12.51
C ASP A 359 12.29 15.69 11.62
N ARG A 360 13.24 16.49 12.08
CA ARG A 360 13.65 17.71 11.38
C ARG A 360 14.40 17.45 10.07
N TYR A 361 14.86 16.22 9.84
CA TYR A 361 15.54 15.86 8.62
C TYR A 361 14.53 15.57 7.49
N VAL A 362 13.51 14.77 7.76
CA VAL A 362 12.48 14.41 6.76
C VAL A 362 11.47 15.53 6.52
N MET A 363 11.11 16.30 7.55
CA MET A 363 10.21 17.45 7.43
C MET A 363 10.96 18.74 7.72
N GLN A 364 11.61 19.28 6.70
CA GLN A 364 12.29 20.57 6.78
C GLN A 364 11.29 21.74 6.73
N PRO A 365 11.65 22.93 7.24
CA PRO A 365 10.80 24.12 7.18
C PRO A 365 10.22 24.40 5.78
N ASP A 366 11.03 24.26 4.73
CA ASP A 366 10.62 24.52 3.35
C ASP A 366 9.61 23.50 2.79
N TYR A 367 9.55 22.31 3.38
CA TYR A 367 8.60 21.26 3.03
C TYR A 367 7.22 21.51 3.66
N LEU A 368 7.15 22.20 4.81
CA LEU A 368 5.92 22.34 5.60
C LEU A 368 4.78 23.02 4.86
N LYS A 369 5.07 23.92 3.91
CA LYS A 369 4.05 24.57 3.08
C LYS A 369 3.32 23.61 2.13
N TYR A 370 3.86 22.41 1.94
CA TYR A 370 3.26 21.33 1.14
C TYR A 370 2.62 20.25 2.01
N CYS A 371 2.32 20.53 3.28
CA CYS A 371 1.68 19.59 4.19
C CYS A 371 0.42 20.20 4.79
N SER A 372 -0.65 19.40 4.86
CA SER A 372 -1.82 19.76 5.66
C SER A 372 -1.58 19.56 7.15
N GLU A 373 -0.81 18.54 7.51
CA GLU A 373 -0.50 18.16 8.88
C GLU A 373 0.65 19.01 9.45
N LYS A 374 0.57 19.30 10.75
CA LYS A 374 1.66 19.91 11.51
C LYS A 374 2.61 18.83 12.03
N PRO A 375 3.94 19.02 11.91
CA PRO A 375 4.89 18.03 12.41
C PRO A 375 4.89 17.99 13.95
N ILE A 376 4.89 16.77 14.50
CA ILE A 376 5.37 16.47 15.84
C ILE A 376 6.80 15.98 15.67
N TYR A 377 7.78 16.81 16.03
CA TYR A 377 9.19 16.47 15.87
C TYR A 377 9.67 15.56 17.01
N LEU A 378 10.14 14.37 16.63
CA LEU A 378 10.97 13.52 17.47
C LEU A 378 12.41 14.04 17.46
N SER A 379 13.10 13.85 18.57
CA SER A 379 14.42 14.40 18.86
C SER A 379 15.55 13.79 18.03
N THR A 380 15.38 12.53 17.61
CA THR A 380 16.45 11.74 16.96
C THR A 380 16.05 11.34 15.55
N CYS A 381 15.07 10.46 15.43
CA CYS A 381 14.63 9.86 14.17
C CYS A 381 13.12 9.63 14.25
N TYR A 382 12.42 9.88 13.15
CA TYR A 382 10.99 9.63 13.07
C TYR A 382 10.66 8.13 13.12
N GLN A 383 11.51 7.28 12.54
CA GLN A 383 11.20 5.88 12.29
C GLN A 383 11.58 5.00 13.48
N VAL A 384 10.61 4.26 14.02
CA VAL A 384 10.87 3.10 14.88
C VAL A 384 11.26 1.87 14.05
N SER A 385 11.93 0.93 14.68
CA SER A 385 12.18 -0.40 14.13
C SER A 385 12.01 -1.46 15.22
N ASP A 386 12.04 -2.72 14.83
CA ASP A 386 11.98 -3.84 15.75
C ASP A 386 13.34 -4.51 15.88
N ARG A 387 13.92 -4.39 17.08
CA ARG A 387 15.26 -4.91 17.41
C ARG A 387 15.27 -6.38 17.79
N GLN A 388 14.10 -6.96 18.01
CA GLN A 388 13.96 -8.35 18.43
C GLN A 388 13.84 -9.30 17.21
N ARG A 389 13.94 -8.77 15.99
CA ARG A 389 13.91 -9.59 14.77
C ARG A 389 15.10 -10.53 14.75
N GLU A 390 14.78 -11.81 14.57
CA GLU A 390 15.79 -12.84 14.37
C GLU A 390 16.57 -12.59 13.08
N MET A 391 17.88 -12.74 13.16
CA MET A 391 18.77 -12.70 12.02
C MET A 391 19.33 -14.11 11.82
N GLY A 392 19.15 -14.65 10.62
CA GLY A 392 19.63 -15.98 10.26
C GLY A 392 21.16 -16.10 10.26
N ALA A 393 21.66 -17.31 10.04
CA ALA A 393 23.09 -17.55 9.89
C ALA A 393 23.65 -16.76 8.67
N PRO A 394 24.88 -16.20 8.77
CA PRO A 394 25.49 -15.51 7.64
C PRO A 394 25.59 -16.43 6.41
N PRO A 395 25.00 -16.05 5.27
CA PRO A 395 25.08 -16.85 4.05
C PRO A 395 26.46 -16.73 3.40
N THR A 396 26.72 -17.54 2.38
CA THR A 396 27.92 -17.43 1.53
C THR A 396 27.59 -16.76 0.20
N ARG A 397 28.60 -16.19 -0.46
CA ARG A 397 28.43 -15.57 -1.79
C ARG A 397 27.95 -16.60 -2.83
N ALA A 398 28.50 -17.82 -2.79
CA ALA A 398 28.10 -18.93 -3.66
C ALA A 398 26.60 -19.26 -3.61
N GLN A 399 25.96 -19.18 -2.43
CA GLN A 399 24.52 -19.44 -2.28
C GLN A 399 23.65 -18.51 -3.13
N TYR A 400 24.14 -17.29 -3.40
CA TYR A 400 23.44 -16.28 -4.19
C TYR A 400 24.11 -16.03 -5.55
N GLN A 401 24.99 -16.92 -5.99
CA GLN A 401 25.74 -16.80 -7.25
C GLN A 401 26.57 -15.51 -7.33
N LEU A 402 26.96 -14.96 -6.18
CA LEU A 402 27.81 -13.79 -6.11
C LEU A 402 29.28 -14.20 -6.29
N PRO A 403 30.08 -13.44 -7.05
CA PRO A 403 31.50 -13.70 -7.19
C PRO A 403 32.29 -13.35 -5.91
N GLU A 404 33.23 -14.20 -5.49
CA GLU A 404 34.01 -14.02 -4.25
C GLU A 404 34.90 -12.77 -4.27
N GLY A 405 35.43 -12.39 -5.44
CA GLY A 405 36.40 -11.30 -5.57
C GLY A 405 35.83 -9.94 -6.01
N ALA A 406 34.53 -9.84 -6.32
CA ALA A 406 33.95 -8.60 -6.85
C ALA A 406 33.30 -7.75 -5.75
N PHE A 407 33.23 -6.44 -5.98
CA PHE A 407 32.46 -5.53 -5.13
C PHE A 407 30.95 -5.74 -5.35
N VAL A 408 30.19 -5.97 -4.28
CA VAL A 408 28.74 -6.23 -4.36
C VAL A 408 27.98 -4.95 -4.03
N PHE A 409 27.49 -4.26 -5.07
CA PHE A 409 26.41 -3.28 -4.90
C PHE A 409 25.09 -4.01 -4.75
N ALA A 410 24.23 -3.60 -3.82
CA ALA A 410 22.93 -4.24 -3.60
C ALA A 410 21.77 -3.24 -3.55
N SER A 411 20.59 -3.62 -4.00
CA SER A 411 19.35 -2.87 -3.73
C SER A 411 18.16 -3.83 -3.66
N PHE A 412 17.59 -4.00 -2.47
CA PHE A 412 16.45 -4.90 -2.22
C PHE A 412 15.13 -4.14 -2.08
N ASN A 413 15.06 -2.94 -2.64
CA ASN A 413 13.84 -2.15 -2.71
C ASN A 413 12.80 -2.79 -3.65
N ASN A 414 11.53 -2.47 -3.43
CA ASN A 414 10.47 -2.81 -4.37
C ASN A 414 10.76 -2.20 -5.75
N ASN A 415 10.46 -2.93 -6.83
CA ASN A 415 10.82 -2.52 -8.18
C ASN A 415 10.21 -1.18 -8.62
N HIS A 416 9.01 -0.84 -8.14
CA HIS A 416 8.37 0.45 -8.43
C HIS A 416 9.14 1.67 -7.89
N LYS A 417 10.15 1.48 -7.04
CA LYS A 417 11.05 2.55 -6.57
C LYS A 417 12.23 2.78 -7.50
N VAL A 418 12.51 1.84 -8.41
CA VAL A 418 13.60 1.95 -9.37
C VAL A 418 13.10 2.75 -10.56
N SER A 419 13.54 4.00 -10.67
CA SER A 419 13.27 4.85 -11.84
C SER A 419 14.29 4.59 -12.95
N GLU A 420 13.95 4.94 -14.19
CA GLU A 420 14.86 4.85 -15.33
C GLU A 420 16.17 5.61 -15.08
N ALA A 421 16.06 6.84 -14.57
CA ALA A 421 17.21 7.67 -14.22
C ALA A 421 18.11 7.02 -13.17
N MET A 422 17.51 6.43 -12.13
CA MET A 422 18.26 5.76 -11.06
C MET A 422 18.94 4.48 -11.56
N PHE A 423 18.23 3.64 -12.32
CA PHE A 423 18.83 2.44 -12.89
C PHE A 423 19.98 2.80 -13.85
N GLY A 424 19.79 3.82 -14.69
CA GLY A 424 20.86 4.34 -15.55
C GLY A 424 22.10 4.79 -14.77
N ALA A 425 21.93 5.41 -13.60
CA ALA A 425 23.04 5.76 -12.72
C ALA A 425 23.78 4.53 -12.19
N TRP A 426 23.05 3.48 -11.79
CA TRP A 426 23.66 2.23 -11.36
C TRP A 426 24.44 1.54 -12.48
N LEU A 427 23.94 1.55 -13.73
CA LEU A 427 24.67 1.01 -14.87
C LEU A 427 25.97 1.80 -15.14
N ARG A 428 25.94 3.14 -15.03
CA ARG A 428 27.16 3.97 -15.11
C ARG A 428 28.15 3.68 -13.98
N ILE A 429 27.67 3.42 -12.76
CA ILE A 429 28.51 2.99 -11.64
C ILE A 429 29.19 1.66 -11.98
N LEU A 430 28.45 0.67 -12.50
CA LEU A 430 29.01 -0.62 -12.91
C LEU A 430 30.08 -0.47 -14.00
N GLN A 431 29.86 0.37 -15.02
CA GLN A 431 30.87 0.65 -16.04
C GLN A 431 32.17 1.21 -15.44
N ARG A 432 32.05 2.07 -14.41
CA ARG A 432 33.19 2.73 -13.76
C ARG A 432 33.86 1.87 -12.68
N VAL A 433 33.24 0.76 -12.25
CA VAL A 433 33.81 -0.19 -11.28
C VAL A 433 33.80 -1.59 -11.92
N PRO A 434 34.80 -1.96 -12.76
CA PRO A 434 34.73 -3.16 -13.59
C PRO A 434 34.55 -4.47 -12.81
N ASN A 435 35.26 -4.63 -11.69
CA ASN A 435 35.16 -5.81 -10.82
C ASN A 435 34.04 -5.62 -9.77
N SER A 436 32.80 -5.43 -10.24
CA SER A 436 31.63 -5.31 -9.36
C SER A 436 30.37 -5.91 -9.98
N VAL A 437 29.41 -6.24 -9.13
CA VAL A 437 28.07 -6.71 -9.53
C VAL A 437 27.00 -5.83 -8.87
N LEU A 438 25.82 -5.79 -9.49
CA LEU A 438 24.62 -5.20 -8.93
C LEU A 438 23.64 -6.33 -8.58
N TRP A 439 23.30 -6.42 -7.30
CA TRP A 439 22.45 -7.46 -6.73
C TRP A 439 21.09 -6.88 -6.33
N LEU A 440 20.05 -7.22 -7.09
CA LEU A 440 18.72 -6.64 -6.96
C LEU A 440 17.70 -7.63 -6.41
N LEU A 441 16.58 -7.14 -5.89
CA LEU A 441 15.37 -7.94 -5.73
C LEU A 441 14.51 -7.80 -7.01
N ALA A 442 14.21 -8.91 -7.68
CA ALA A 442 13.13 -8.95 -8.67
C ALA A 442 11.89 -9.53 -8.00
N ASP A 443 10.85 -8.71 -7.83
CA ASP A 443 9.58 -9.15 -7.28
C ASP A 443 8.67 -9.83 -8.33
N ASN A 444 9.01 -9.69 -9.60
CA ASN A 444 8.27 -10.27 -10.71
C ASN A 444 9.17 -10.52 -11.92
N ARG A 445 8.75 -11.44 -12.79
CA ARG A 445 9.53 -11.87 -13.96
C ARG A 445 9.73 -10.75 -15.00
N TRP A 446 8.77 -9.82 -15.11
CA TRP A 446 8.85 -8.73 -16.09
C TRP A 446 9.86 -7.67 -15.70
N SER A 447 9.90 -7.28 -14.41
CA SER A 447 10.94 -6.37 -13.92
C SER A 447 12.34 -6.95 -14.08
N GLU A 448 12.52 -8.25 -13.83
CA GLU A 448 13.79 -8.93 -14.11
C GLU A 448 14.16 -8.85 -15.59
N ALA A 449 13.24 -9.20 -16.49
CA ALA A 449 13.46 -9.17 -17.93
C ALA A 449 13.78 -7.75 -18.44
N ASN A 450 13.01 -6.75 -18.02
CA ASN A 450 13.17 -5.36 -18.42
C ASN A 450 14.49 -4.76 -17.93
N LEU A 451 14.88 -5.02 -16.68
CA LEU A 451 16.16 -4.57 -16.13
C LEU A 451 17.34 -5.25 -16.84
N LYS A 452 17.24 -6.55 -17.16
CA LYS A 452 18.25 -7.25 -17.97
C LYS A 452 18.37 -6.67 -19.37
N ALA A 453 17.25 -6.39 -20.04
CA ALA A 453 17.23 -5.78 -21.37
C ALA A 453 17.87 -4.39 -21.36
N ALA A 454 17.52 -3.54 -20.39
CA ALA A 454 18.10 -2.20 -20.22
C ALA A 454 19.60 -2.26 -19.89
N ALA A 455 20.04 -3.21 -19.05
CA ALA A 455 21.45 -3.42 -18.76
C ALA A 455 22.25 -3.85 -20.00
N ALA A 456 21.71 -4.79 -20.80
CA ALA A 456 22.31 -5.24 -22.04
C ALA A 456 22.42 -4.10 -23.07
N ALA A 457 21.37 -3.28 -23.20
CA ALA A 457 21.38 -2.09 -24.06
C ALA A 457 22.45 -1.05 -23.64
N ALA A 458 22.80 -1.00 -22.35
CA ALA A 458 23.88 -0.17 -21.82
C ALA A 458 25.28 -0.84 -21.86
N GLY A 459 25.39 -2.02 -22.47
CA GLY A 459 26.66 -2.76 -22.57
C GLY A 459 27.14 -3.39 -21.27
N ILE A 460 26.25 -3.64 -20.30
CA ILE A 460 26.59 -4.38 -19.08
C ILE A 460 26.47 -5.88 -19.35
N GLU A 461 27.53 -6.62 -19.03
CA GLU A 461 27.53 -8.09 -19.11
C GLU A 461 26.46 -8.71 -18.20
N ALA A 462 25.72 -9.70 -18.71
CA ALA A 462 24.59 -10.31 -17.99
C ALA A 462 24.95 -10.84 -16.60
N GLN A 463 26.17 -11.37 -16.43
CA GLN A 463 26.68 -11.89 -15.15
C GLN A 463 26.90 -10.82 -14.07
N ARG A 464 26.87 -9.53 -14.43
CA ARG A 464 27.03 -8.42 -13.49
C ARG A 464 25.72 -7.94 -12.89
N LEU A 465 24.58 -8.44 -13.36
CA LEU A 465 23.26 -8.17 -12.82
C LEU A 465 22.66 -9.44 -12.23
N ILE A 466 22.60 -9.52 -10.91
CA ILE A 466 22.19 -10.72 -10.16
C ILE A 466 20.89 -10.41 -9.42
N PHE A 467 19.98 -11.37 -9.37
CA PHE A 467 18.68 -11.21 -8.73
C PHE A 467 18.54 -12.14 -7.52
N ALA A 468 18.31 -11.55 -6.35
CA ALA A 468 18.07 -12.26 -5.10
C ALA A 468 16.65 -12.85 -5.10
N PRO A 469 16.47 -14.12 -4.69
CA PRO A 469 15.13 -14.68 -4.51
C PRO A 469 14.44 -14.07 -3.29
N ARG A 470 13.12 -14.29 -3.19
CA ARG A 470 12.39 -14.13 -1.93
C ARG A 470 12.78 -15.27 -0.98
N VAL A 471 13.09 -14.91 0.26
CA VAL A 471 13.53 -15.82 1.33
C VAL A 471 12.77 -15.50 2.62
N ALA A 472 12.92 -16.34 3.64
CA ALA A 472 12.33 -16.09 4.95
C ALA A 472 12.89 -14.80 5.57
N PRO A 473 12.14 -14.10 6.45
CA PRO A 473 12.59 -12.84 7.04
C PRO A 473 13.98 -12.86 7.71
N PRO A 474 14.36 -13.91 8.49
CA PRO A 474 15.71 -14.00 9.07
C PRO A 474 16.83 -14.09 8.02
N ASP A 475 16.61 -14.85 6.95
CA ASP A 475 17.57 -15.00 5.85
C ASP A 475 17.69 -13.72 5.02
N TYR A 476 16.58 -13.00 4.86
CA TYR A 476 16.57 -11.70 4.20
C TYR A 476 17.45 -10.68 4.97
N LEU A 477 17.40 -10.66 6.30
CA LEU A 477 18.28 -9.81 7.09
C LEU A 477 19.75 -10.27 6.99
N ALA A 478 20.00 -11.58 7.10
CA ALA A 478 21.34 -12.14 7.09
C ALA A 478 22.10 -11.87 5.78
N ARG A 479 21.38 -11.84 4.64
CA ARG A 479 22.01 -11.67 3.31
C ARG A 479 22.63 -10.29 3.09
N PHE A 480 22.23 -9.26 3.84
CA PHE A 480 22.89 -7.96 3.78
C PHE A 480 24.38 -8.02 4.15
N ALA A 481 24.81 -9.02 4.91
CA ALA A 481 26.23 -9.23 5.22
C ALA A 481 27.12 -9.39 3.97
N LEU A 482 26.54 -9.88 2.86
CA LEU A 482 27.21 -10.08 1.58
C LEU A 482 27.29 -8.81 0.73
N ALA A 483 26.51 -7.77 1.04
CA ALA A 483 26.59 -6.49 0.35
C ALA A 483 27.81 -5.69 0.84
N ASP A 484 28.53 -5.07 -0.09
CA ASP A 484 29.62 -4.14 0.22
C ASP A 484 29.11 -2.70 0.34
N LEU A 485 28.15 -2.32 -0.53
CA LEU A 485 27.40 -1.08 -0.42
C LEU A 485 25.97 -1.28 -0.92
N VAL A 486 24.98 -0.88 -0.13
CA VAL A 486 23.59 -0.80 -0.56
C VAL A 486 23.38 0.52 -1.30
N LEU A 487 22.74 0.45 -2.46
CA LEU A 487 22.36 1.59 -3.29
C LEU A 487 20.88 1.89 -3.06
N ASP A 488 20.60 3.04 -2.45
CA ASP A 488 19.23 3.50 -2.24
C ASP A 488 18.59 4.00 -3.54
N THR A 489 17.26 4.09 -3.56
CA THR A 489 16.46 4.59 -4.67
C THR A 489 16.03 6.05 -4.48
N PHE A 490 15.74 6.73 -5.58
CA PHE A 490 15.23 8.11 -5.62
C PHE A 490 14.19 8.25 -6.75
N PRO A 491 13.10 9.01 -6.57
CA PRO A 491 12.75 9.84 -5.40
C PRO A 491 12.22 9.07 -4.18
N TYR A 492 11.80 7.82 -4.34
CA TYR A 492 11.32 7.02 -3.22
C TYR A 492 12.49 6.31 -2.52
N ASN A 493 12.96 6.81 -1.39
CA ASN A 493 14.01 6.14 -0.60
C ASN A 493 13.57 4.81 0.04
N ALA A 494 14.54 4.03 0.44
CA ALA A 494 14.39 2.94 1.40
C ALA A 494 14.01 3.50 2.78
N GLY A 495 12.96 2.93 3.36
CA GLY A 495 12.58 3.12 4.76
C GLY A 495 12.98 1.87 5.54
N THR A 496 12.07 0.89 5.59
CA THR A 496 12.32 -0.42 6.22
C THR A 496 13.61 -1.08 5.73
N THR A 497 13.83 -1.15 4.41
CA THR A 497 15.06 -1.75 3.83
C THR A 497 16.34 -1.05 4.28
N ALA A 498 16.31 0.27 4.51
CA ALA A 498 17.46 1.01 5.01
C ALA A 498 17.71 0.72 6.49
N SER A 499 16.65 0.68 7.31
CA SER A 499 16.74 0.24 8.70
C SER A 499 17.30 -1.19 8.80
N ASP A 500 16.82 -2.10 7.95
CA ASP A 500 17.25 -3.50 7.88
C ASP A 500 18.72 -3.63 7.55
N CYS A 501 19.20 -2.92 6.51
CA CYS A 501 20.58 -3.05 6.09
C CYS A 501 21.54 -2.46 7.12
N LEU A 502 21.19 -1.32 7.73
CA LEU A 502 21.96 -0.70 8.79
C LEU A 502 22.01 -1.61 10.03
N TRP A 503 20.89 -2.24 10.40
CA TRP A 503 20.81 -3.21 11.49
C TRP A 503 21.67 -4.47 11.24
N ALA A 504 21.71 -4.91 10.00
CA ALA A 504 22.53 -6.04 9.53
C ALA A 504 24.01 -5.67 9.28
N GLY A 505 24.39 -4.40 9.46
CA GLY A 505 25.78 -3.94 9.35
C GLY A 505 26.25 -3.60 7.94
N ALA A 506 25.34 -3.39 6.99
CA ALA A 506 25.64 -2.98 5.62
C ALA A 506 25.44 -1.46 5.42
N PRO A 507 26.44 -0.73 4.91
CA PRO A 507 26.28 0.69 4.62
C PRO A 507 25.36 0.91 3.43
N ILE A 508 24.61 2.02 3.45
CA ILE A 508 23.71 2.44 2.38
C ILE A 508 24.04 3.85 1.93
N LEU A 509 24.13 4.05 0.62
CA LEU A 509 24.30 5.35 -0.03
C LEU A 509 22.95 5.86 -0.52
N THR A 510 22.60 7.10 -0.19
CA THR A 510 21.32 7.71 -0.57
C THR A 510 21.45 9.06 -1.26
N LEU A 511 20.37 9.45 -1.94
CA LEU A 511 20.15 10.78 -2.51
C LEU A 511 18.95 11.39 -1.78
N SER A 512 19.21 12.48 -1.05
CA SER A 512 18.22 13.27 -0.34
C SER A 512 17.65 14.38 -1.22
N GLY A 513 16.33 14.40 -1.40
CA GLY A 513 15.62 15.41 -2.20
C GLY A 513 14.86 16.44 -1.37
N ARG A 514 13.77 16.96 -1.95
CA ARG A 514 12.90 18.02 -1.40
C ARG A 514 11.69 17.49 -0.63
N SER A 515 11.25 16.27 -0.94
CA SER A 515 10.05 15.66 -0.35
C SER A 515 10.37 14.82 0.90
N TYR A 516 9.35 14.49 1.70
CA TYR A 516 9.51 13.58 2.85
C TYR A 516 10.09 12.24 2.41
N ILE A 517 9.49 11.65 1.36
CA ILE A 517 9.81 10.30 0.91
C ILE A 517 11.25 10.15 0.41
N SER A 518 11.81 11.22 -0.16
CA SER A 518 13.18 11.24 -0.69
C SER A 518 14.23 11.58 0.36
N ARG A 519 13.85 11.66 1.65
CA ARG A 519 14.77 12.00 2.74
C ARG A 519 14.78 10.97 3.86
N MET A 520 13.98 9.91 3.75
CA MET A 520 13.86 8.89 4.79
C MET A 520 15.21 8.25 5.10
N CYS A 521 15.95 7.77 4.09
CA CYS A 521 17.24 7.13 4.32
C CYS A 521 18.27 8.12 4.86
N GLY A 522 18.22 9.39 4.44
CA GLY A 522 19.09 10.43 4.98
C GLY A 522 18.86 10.69 6.48
N SER A 523 17.61 10.62 6.95
CA SER A 523 17.31 10.68 8.39
C SER A 523 17.95 9.50 9.14
N LEU A 524 17.76 8.27 8.63
CA LEU A 524 18.34 7.07 9.24
C LEU A 524 19.88 7.12 9.28
N LEU A 525 20.52 7.58 8.20
CA LEU A 525 21.97 7.76 8.14
C LEU A 525 22.47 8.83 9.11
N THR A 526 21.70 9.89 9.32
CA THR A 526 22.02 10.91 10.32
C THR A 526 21.95 10.30 11.73
N ALA A 527 20.88 9.56 12.04
CA ALA A 527 20.66 8.96 13.35
C ALA A 527 21.62 7.81 13.68
N VAL A 528 22.11 7.08 12.68
CA VAL A 528 23.13 6.02 12.85
C VAL A 528 24.56 6.57 12.89
N GLY A 529 24.77 7.86 12.58
CA GLY A 529 26.09 8.50 12.60
C GLY A 529 26.91 8.37 11.32
N LEU A 530 26.26 8.21 10.15
CA LEU A 530 26.90 8.10 8.83
C LEU A 530 26.39 9.14 7.81
N PRO A 531 26.41 10.46 8.12
CA PRO A 531 25.91 11.48 7.20
C PRO A 531 26.72 11.59 5.90
N ASP A 532 27.97 11.12 5.87
CA ASP A 532 28.84 11.12 4.70
C ASP A 532 28.35 10.23 3.54
N LEU A 533 27.32 9.40 3.79
CA LEU A 533 26.66 8.55 2.77
C LEU A 533 25.40 9.19 2.19
N ILE A 534 25.16 10.48 2.47
CA ILE A 534 24.03 11.24 1.96
C ILE A 534 24.54 12.17 0.84
N THR A 535 23.87 12.12 -0.30
CA THR A 535 24.11 13.00 -1.45
C THR A 535 22.85 13.79 -1.79
N GLU A 536 22.95 14.86 -2.59
CA GLU A 536 21.82 15.75 -2.89
C GLU A 536 21.50 15.83 -4.40
N ASN A 537 22.28 15.13 -5.22
CA ASN A 537 22.05 15.03 -6.66
C ASN A 537 22.66 13.74 -7.22
N LEU A 538 22.21 13.37 -8.42
CA LEU A 538 22.58 12.10 -9.04
C LEU A 538 24.07 12.02 -9.40
N ALA A 539 24.70 13.13 -9.77
CA ALA A 539 26.12 13.15 -10.11
C ALA A 539 27.01 12.87 -8.88
N ASP A 540 26.67 13.45 -7.74
CA ASP A 540 27.35 13.21 -6.46
C ASP A 540 27.13 11.79 -5.97
N TYR A 541 25.90 11.27 -6.09
CA TYR A 541 25.56 9.89 -5.82
C TYR A 541 26.45 8.92 -6.61
N GLU A 542 26.52 9.09 -7.94
CA GLU A 542 27.37 8.26 -8.79
C GLU A 542 28.85 8.37 -8.45
N ARG A 543 29.34 9.59 -8.19
CA ARG A 543 30.74 9.82 -7.83
C ARG A 543 31.09 9.10 -6.53
N LEU A 544 30.26 9.20 -5.50
CA LEU A 544 30.51 8.58 -4.21
C LEU A 544 30.41 7.05 -4.30
N ALA A 545 29.41 6.51 -5.00
CA ALA A 545 29.30 5.07 -5.25
C ALA A 545 30.56 4.51 -5.93
N VAL A 546 31.07 5.19 -6.95
CA VAL A 546 32.30 4.78 -7.66
C VAL A 546 33.53 4.92 -6.76
N GLN A 547 33.62 5.98 -5.96
CA GLN A 547 34.72 6.16 -5.02
C GLN A 547 34.78 5.03 -3.98
N ILE A 548 33.63 4.62 -3.45
CA ILE A 548 33.53 3.51 -2.50
C ILE A 548 33.81 2.17 -3.22
N GLY A 549 33.20 1.94 -4.39
CA GLY A 549 33.37 0.70 -5.15
C GLY A 549 34.79 0.45 -5.64
N ARG A 550 35.58 1.51 -5.88
CA ARG A 550 37.01 1.42 -6.21
C ARG A 550 37.92 1.30 -4.98
N ASN A 551 37.37 1.43 -3.77
CA ASN A 551 38.13 1.35 -2.52
C ASN A 551 37.42 0.46 -1.49
N PRO A 552 37.59 -0.88 -1.58
CA PRO A 552 36.98 -1.84 -0.66
C PRO A 552 37.28 -1.59 0.82
N ALA A 553 38.43 -0.99 1.14
CA ALA A 553 38.77 -0.63 2.53
C ALA A 553 37.81 0.42 3.11
N ARG A 554 37.28 1.32 2.27
CA ARG A 554 36.28 2.31 2.70
C ARG A 554 34.95 1.64 3.08
N ALA A 555 34.46 0.73 2.23
CA ALA A 555 33.27 -0.07 2.54
C ALA A 555 33.47 -0.91 3.83
N ALA A 556 34.64 -1.57 3.96
CA ALA A 556 34.99 -2.32 5.15
C ALA A 556 35.02 -1.46 6.43
N SER A 557 35.46 -0.21 6.34
CA SER A 557 35.44 0.73 7.47
C SER A 557 34.01 1.07 7.92
N TYR A 558 33.09 1.32 6.98
CA TYR A 558 31.69 1.54 7.33
C TYR A 558 31.04 0.29 7.93
N LYS A 559 31.28 -0.89 7.36
CA LYS A 559 30.80 -2.17 7.92
C LYS A 559 31.33 -2.41 9.33
N ARG A 560 32.61 -2.11 9.58
CA ARG A 560 33.22 -2.18 10.91
C ARG A 560 32.53 -1.23 11.89
N TYR A 561 32.32 0.04 11.51
CA TYR A 561 31.60 1.01 12.33
C TYR A 561 30.19 0.53 12.68
N LEU A 562 29.41 0.07 11.69
CA LEU A 562 28.03 -0.40 11.95
C LEU A 562 27.99 -1.63 12.87
N ARG A 563 28.95 -2.54 12.73
CA ARG A 563 29.08 -3.70 13.63
C ARG A 563 29.41 -3.30 15.06
N GLU A 564 30.27 -2.29 15.24
CA GLU A 564 30.77 -1.89 16.56
C GLU A 564 29.88 -0.87 17.26
N GLN A 565 29.25 0.03 16.51
CA GLN A 565 28.51 1.20 17.03
C GLN A 565 27.09 1.31 16.49
N GLY A 566 26.78 0.69 15.35
CA GLY A 566 25.49 0.87 14.67
C GLY A 566 24.31 0.50 15.56
N ARG A 567 24.33 -0.69 16.18
CA ARG A 567 23.22 -1.17 17.05
C ARG A 567 23.03 -0.39 18.36
N SER A 568 24.05 0.35 18.80
CA SER A 568 23.99 1.22 19.97
C SER A 568 23.75 2.70 19.62
N SER A 569 23.60 3.01 18.33
CA SER A 569 23.31 4.36 17.86
C SER A 569 21.90 4.80 18.24
N ALA A 570 21.64 6.10 18.12
CA ALA A 570 20.36 6.69 18.44
C ALA A 570 19.23 6.19 17.52
N LEU A 571 19.55 5.72 16.29
CA LEU A 571 18.60 5.08 15.39
C LEU A 571 17.93 3.84 16.00
N PHE A 572 18.67 3.06 16.79
CA PHE A 572 18.19 1.81 17.38
C PHE A 572 18.00 1.91 18.91
N ASP A 573 17.95 3.11 19.48
CA ASP A 573 17.42 3.33 20.84
C ASP A 573 15.90 3.49 20.80
N ILE A 574 15.21 2.40 20.45
CA ILE A 574 13.74 2.39 20.34
C ILE A 574 13.05 2.79 21.65
N PRO A 575 13.51 2.36 22.85
CA PRO A 575 12.95 2.85 24.11
C PRO A 575 13.05 4.37 24.26
N ALA A 576 14.13 5.01 23.82
CA ALA A 576 14.21 6.47 23.82
C ALA A 576 13.21 7.11 22.86
N ILE A 577 13.05 6.56 21.64
CA ILE A 577 12.06 7.04 20.67
C ILE A 577 10.64 6.89 21.22
N VAL A 578 10.29 5.77 21.86
CA VAL A 578 8.97 5.57 22.47
C VAL A 578 8.71 6.57 23.60
N ARG A 579 9.68 6.80 24.49
CA ARG A 579 9.55 7.84 25.54
C ARG A 579 9.36 9.23 24.96
N ASP A 580 9.96 9.51 23.81
CA ASP A 580 9.79 10.78 23.10
C ASP A 580 8.37 10.94 22.54
N ILE A 581 7.86 9.91 21.87
CA ILE A 581 6.46 9.83 21.40
C ILE A 581 5.49 10.03 22.57
N GLU A 582 5.71 9.33 23.69
CA GLU A 582 4.89 9.46 24.90
C GLU A 582 4.89 10.87 25.46
N ARG A 583 6.05 11.53 25.48
CA ARG A 583 6.16 12.91 25.97
C ARG A 583 5.32 13.84 25.11
N GLN A 584 5.41 13.73 23.79
CA GLN A 584 4.63 14.51 22.84
C GLN A 584 3.12 14.25 22.98
N PHE A 585 2.71 12.97 23.04
CA PHE A 585 1.31 12.59 23.14
C PHE A 585 0.69 12.98 24.49
N ALA A 586 1.40 12.79 25.61
CA ALA A 586 0.91 13.23 26.91
C ALA A 586 0.75 14.75 26.98
N HIS A 587 1.66 15.51 26.36
CA HIS A 587 1.57 16.96 26.30
C HIS A 587 0.30 17.42 25.56
N LEU A 588 0.10 16.92 24.34
CA LEU A 588 -1.09 17.22 23.53
C LEU A 588 -2.37 16.76 24.22
N ALA A 589 -2.39 15.55 24.78
CA ALA A 589 -3.56 15.02 25.47
C ALA A 589 -3.92 15.83 26.72
N THR A 590 -2.92 16.33 27.45
CA THR A 590 -3.14 17.22 28.61
C THR A 590 -3.80 18.52 28.19
N GLN A 591 -3.31 19.17 27.12
CA GLN A 591 -3.94 20.37 26.55
C GLN A 591 -5.37 20.10 26.10
N ALA A 592 -5.60 18.99 25.38
CA ALA A 592 -6.92 18.59 24.90
C ALA A 592 -7.92 18.38 26.04
N ARG A 593 -7.52 17.66 27.10
CA ARG A 593 -8.35 17.43 28.30
C ARG A 593 -8.67 18.73 29.03
N ALA A 594 -7.75 19.69 29.03
CA ALA A 594 -7.95 21.01 29.62
C ALA A 594 -8.71 22.01 28.72
N GLY A 595 -9.07 21.61 27.49
CA GLY A 595 -9.72 22.51 26.52
C GLY A 595 -8.81 23.63 25.99
N LEU A 596 -7.49 23.46 26.08
CA LEU A 596 -6.49 24.43 25.62
C LEU A 596 -6.19 24.25 24.12
N PRO A 597 -5.69 25.30 23.43
CA PRO A 597 -5.15 25.15 22.09
C PRO A 597 -4.02 24.11 22.04
N LEU A 598 -4.03 23.25 21.02
CA LEU A 598 -3.04 22.18 20.86
C LEU A 598 -1.75 22.73 20.24
N GLN A 599 -0.63 22.50 20.93
CA GLN A 599 0.72 22.84 20.47
C GLN A 599 1.66 21.69 20.82
N ALA A 600 2.43 21.20 19.83
CA ALA A 600 3.49 20.23 20.09
C ALA A 600 4.69 20.90 20.79
N LEU A 601 5.52 20.10 21.47
CA LEU A 601 6.69 20.58 22.23
C LEU A 601 7.81 21.12 21.34
#